data_AF-A0A9P9FMQ9-F1
#
_entry.id   AF-A0A9P9FMQ9-F1
#
_cell.length_a   1.000
_cell.length_b   1.000
_cell.length_c   1.000
_cell.angle_alpha   90.00
_cell.angle_beta   90.00
_cell.angle_gamma   90.00
#
_symmetry.space_group_name_H-M   'P 1'
#
loop_
_entity.id
_entity.type
_entity.pdbx_description
1 polymer ?
#
loop_
_entity_poly.entity_id
_entity_poly.type
_entity_poly.pdbx_seq_one_letter_code
_entity_poly.pdbx_strand_id
1 'polypeptide(L)'
;MSSFDSVGSLLAAIATLIAEGLRILSLTDKRQWGPDEHEQERALALVLDDAKKDFQYLSTLVNGQAYYENDRKHDSLEELRALKAHFHTHIQNLRDWCRSGGPINPVWVRETQDLQRQLHRAQCRAARRIFTSEKEASSRCLGAFLVYRKQREWTRNRAVPDESEYHRRYREELQLCNSVGSFQRFSDRDVAFVCDFCDGHIIWEDLEAMPSLRTFQEAAASPILTLSPTTDNPHWQATGFSRSNHEEKQIVFAPVAIANHVAPQHRDWMAGLLCPYCEDESAEPQEEYDEDDAYHPDLGYEEMDTFREHLEWQHTTTAPTSSQPGKTDSCLVM
;
A
#
# COMPACT_ATOMS: atom_id res chain seq x y z
N MET A 1 -39.05 3.72 -2.14
CA MET A 1 -38.78 2.29 -1.86
C MET A 1 -37.31 2.20 -1.50
N SER A 2 -37.00 1.90 -0.23
CA SER A 2 -35.62 1.74 0.23
C SER A 2 -34.99 0.59 -0.54
N SER A 3 -34.06 0.89 -1.45
CA SER A 3 -33.26 -0.16 -2.09
C SER A 3 -32.52 -0.92 -0.99
N PHE A 4 -32.62 -2.25 -0.98
CA PHE A 4 -31.77 -3.10 -0.14
C PHE A 4 -30.36 -3.12 -0.71
N ASP A 5 -29.73 -1.94 -0.80
CA ASP A 5 -28.38 -1.81 -1.34
C ASP A 5 -27.40 -2.62 -0.48
N SER A 6 -26.54 -3.37 -1.15
CA SER A 6 -25.33 -3.95 -0.60
C SER A 6 -24.15 -3.55 -1.48
N VAL A 7 -22.92 -3.83 -1.02
CA VAL A 7 -21.72 -3.69 -1.84
C VAL A 7 -21.89 -4.44 -3.17
N GLY A 8 -22.35 -5.69 -3.12
CA GLY A 8 -22.62 -6.50 -4.32
C GLY A 8 -23.62 -5.87 -5.28
N SER A 9 -24.77 -5.41 -4.78
CA SER A 9 -25.81 -4.83 -5.65
C SER A 9 -25.38 -3.51 -6.30
N LEU A 10 -24.60 -2.69 -5.58
CA LEU A 10 -24.06 -1.43 -6.12
C LEU A 10 -22.95 -1.67 -7.14
N LEU A 11 -22.03 -2.61 -6.88
CA LEU A 11 -20.99 -2.99 -7.83
C LEU A 11 -21.59 -3.59 -9.11
N ALA A 12 -22.62 -4.43 -8.99
CA ALA A 12 -23.34 -4.97 -10.15
C ALA A 12 -24.03 -3.85 -10.97
N ALA A 13 -24.61 -2.85 -10.30
CA ALA A 13 -25.19 -1.69 -10.97
C ALA A 13 -24.14 -0.84 -11.69
N ILE A 14 -22.96 -0.63 -11.09
CA ILE A 14 -21.83 0.06 -11.74
C ILE A 14 -21.34 -0.73 -12.95
N ALA A 15 -21.14 -2.04 -12.81
CA ALA A 15 -20.73 -2.92 -13.92
C ALA A 15 -21.73 -2.87 -15.09
N THR A 16 -23.03 -2.79 -14.80
CA THR A 16 -24.08 -2.63 -15.81
C THR A 16 -23.96 -1.29 -16.53
N LEU A 17 -23.65 -0.19 -15.83
CA LEU A 17 -23.40 1.11 -16.46
C LEU A 17 -22.17 1.06 -17.38
N ILE A 18 -21.06 0.46 -16.93
CA ILE A 18 -19.84 0.34 -17.74
C ILE A 18 -20.11 -0.50 -19.01
N ALA A 19 -20.83 -1.62 -18.86
CA ALA A 19 -21.23 -2.46 -19.98
C ALA A 19 -22.14 -1.73 -20.98
N GLU A 20 -23.03 -0.86 -20.49
CA GLU A 20 -23.84 0.02 -21.34
C GLU A 20 -22.96 1.02 -22.11
N GLY A 21 -21.93 1.59 -21.48
CA GLY A 21 -20.93 2.43 -22.16
C GLY A 21 -20.23 1.72 -23.31
N LEU A 22 -19.75 0.49 -23.06
CA LEU A 22 -19.13 -0.35 -24.09
C LEU A 22 -20.11 -0.68 -25.22
N ARG A 23 -21.39 -0.94 -24.88
CA ARG A 23 -22.45 -1.19 -25.86
C ARG A 23 -22.75 0.05 -26.71
N ILE A 24 -22.70 1.25 -26.13
CA ILE A 24 -22.85 2.49 -26.89
C ILE A 24 -21.73 2.60 -27.92
N LEU A 25 -20.48 2.43 -27.51
CA LEU A 25 -19.32 2.50 -28.41
C LEU A 25 -19.39 1.43 -29.50
N SER A 26 -19.77 0.20 -29.18
CA SER A 26 -19.82 -0.89 -30.16
C SER A 26 -20.86 -0.71 -31.26
N LEU A 27 -21.87 0.14 -31.04
CA LEU A 27 -22.91 0.48 -32.02
C LEU A 27 -22.54 1.66 -32.93
N THR A 28 -21.41 2.34 -32.68
CA THR A 28 -20.97 3.47 -33.51
C THR A 28 -20.14 3.01 -34.72
N ASP A 29 -20.10 3.84 -35.77
CA ASP A 29 -19.31 3.54 -36.97
C ASP A 29 -17.81 3.71 -36.70
N LYS A 30 -17.13 2.58 -36.50
CA LYS A 30 -15.69 2.51 -36.21
C LYS A 30 -14.79 3.06 -37.34
N ARG A 31 -15.32 3.27 -38.56
CA ARG A 31 -14.55 3.84 -39.67
C ARG A 31 -14.17 5.31 -39.45
N GLN A 32 -14.90 6.00 -38.57
CA GLN A 32 -14.70 7.42 -38.27
C GLN A 32 -13.90 7.64 -36.98
N TRP A 33 -13.48 6.56 -36.32
CA TRP A 33 -12.77 6.64 -35.05
C TRP A 33 -11.35 7.14 -35.25
N GLY A 34 -10.93 8.03 -34.36
CA GLY A 34 -9.55 8.38 -34.11
C GLY A 34 -8.95 7.55 -32.96
N PRO A 35 -7.73 7.92 -32.52
CA PRO A 35 -7.05 7.26 -31.41
C PRO A 35 -7.82 7.33 -30.09
N ASP A 36 -8.52 8.44 -29.84
CA ASP A 36 -9.19 8.71 -28.57
C ASP A 36 -10.44 7.83 -28.38
N GLU A 37 -11.22 7.55 -29.43
CA GLU A 37 -12.37 6.64 -29.37
C GLU A 37 -11.93 5.21 -29.05
N HIS A 38 -10.85 4.76 -29.70
CA HIS A 38 -10.26 3.46 -29.43
C HIS A 38 -9.69 3.38 -28.01
N GLU A 39 -9.08 4.46 -27.52
CA GLU A 39 -8.59 4.52 -26.15
C GLU A 39 -9.73 4.53 -25.14
N GLN A 40 -10.84 5.22 -25.42
CA GLN A 40 -12.03 5.20 -24.58
C GLN A 40 -12.65 3.79 -24.49
N GLU A 41 -12.76 3.06 -25.62
CA GLU A 41 -13.24 1.67 -25.64
C GLU A 41 -12.32 0.79 -24.78
N ARG A 42 -11.00 0.91 -24.94
CA ARG A 42 -10.02 0.19 -24.11
C ARG A 42 -10.13 0.54 -22.64
N ALA A 43 -10.20 1.82 -22.30
CA ALA A 43 -10.26 2.29 -20.91
C ALA A 43 -11.51 1.74 -20.19
N LEU A 44 -12.69 1.80 -20.82
CA LEU A 44 -13.91 1.22 -20.23
C LEU A 44 -13.84 -0.31 -20.08
N ALA A 45 -13.23 -1.00 -21.05
CA ALA A 45 -13.05 -2.44 -20.97
C ALA A 45 -12.12 -2.82 -19.81
N LEU A 46 -11.03 -2.07 -19.61
CA LEU A 46 -10.12 -2.23 -18.48
C LEU A 46 -10.83 -1.98 -17.15
N VAL A 47 -11.65 -0.92 -17.03
CA VAL A 47 -12.41 -0.66 -15.79
C VAL A 47 -13.30 -1.85 -15.43
N LEU A 48 -14.01 -2.43 -16.41
CA LEU A 48 -14.89 -3.57 -16.15
C LEU A 48 -14.13 -4.83 -15.77
N ASP A 49 -12.98 -5.08 -16.40
CA ASP A 49 -12.14 -6.24 -16.12
C ASP A 49 -11.51 -6.14 -14.74
N ASP A 50 -10.96 -4.97 -14.40
CA ASP A 50 -10.34 -4.74 -13.09
C ASP A 50 -11.36 -4.77 -11.96
N ALA A 51 -12.55 -4.17 -12.14
CA ALA A 51 -13.61 -4.24 -11.13
C ALA A 51 -14.03 -5.70 -10.82
N LYS A 52 -14.02 -6.58 -11.82
CA LYS A 52 -14.30 -8.02 -11.65
C LYS A 52 -13.16 -8.72 -10.94
N LYS A 53 -11.90 -8.45 -11.32
CA LYS A 53 -10.72 -8.99 -10.65
C LYS A 53 -10.68 -8.58 -9.19
N ASP A 54 -10.95 -7.31 -8.89
CA ASP A 54 -11.01 -6.78 -7.54
C ASP A 54 -12.09 -7.46 -6.72
N PHE A 55 -13.29 -7.63 -7.27
CA PHE A 55 -14.37 -8.36 -6.59
C PHE A 55 -13.97 -9.80 -6.24
N GLN A 56 -13.35 -10.52 -7.19
CA GLN A 56 -12.88 -11.88 -6.98
C GLN A 56 -11.74 -11.94 -5.97
N TYR A 57 -10.76 -11.04 -6.08
CA TYR A 57 -9.60 -11.02 -5.20
C TYR A 57 -10.00 -10.61 -3.76
N LEU A 58 -10.67 -9.48 -3.60
CA LEU A 58 -11.01 -8.92 -2.29
C LEU A 58 -11.95 -9.82 -1.51
N SER A 59 -12.88 -10.51 -2.17
CA SER A 59 -13.75 -11.50 -1.51
C SER A 59 -12.99 -12.65 -0.86
N THR A 60 -11.82 -13.04 -1.39
CA THR A 60 -10.97 -14.06 -0.75
C THR A 60 -10.24 -13.54 0.49
N LEU A 61 -10.10 -12.22 0.62
CA LEU A 61 -9.46 -11.58 1.76
C LEU A 61 -10.42 -11.40 2.95
N VAL A 62 -11.73 -11.41 2.70
CA VAL A 62 -12.77 -11.09 3.69
C VAL A 62 -13.79 -12.22 3.83
N ASN A 63 -13.43 -13.28 4.57
CA ASN A 63 -14.29 -14.41 4.98
C ASN A 63 -15.19 -15.05 3.89
N GLY A 64 -14.94 -14.76 2.61
CA GLY A 64 -15.66 -15.27 1.45
C GLY A 64 -16.60 -14.26 0.77
N GLN A 65 -16.99 -14.61 -0.46
CA GLN A 65 -17.83 -13.77 -1.32
C GLN A 65 -19.15 -13.35 -0.69
N ALA A 66 -19.82 -14.23 0.06
CA ALA A 66 -21.10 -13.90 0.68
C ALA A 66 -21.00 -12.74 1.67
N TYR A 67 -19.88 -12.60 2.40
CA TYR A 67 -19.66 -11.49 3.33
C TYR A 67 -19.43 -10.19 2.58
N TYR A 68 -18.58 -10.22 1.54
CA TYR A 68 -18.32 -9.05 0.72
C TYR A 68 -19.55 -8.56 -0.04
N GLU A 69 -20.29 -9.47 -0.68
CA GLU A 69 -21.44 -9.15 -1.52
C GLU A 69 -22.62 -8.60 -0.71
N ASN A 70 -22.82 -9.11 0.51
CA ASN A 70 -23.90 -8.70 1.41
C ASN A 70 -23.50 -7.61 2.40
N ASP A 71 -22.29 -7.04 2.29
CA ASP A 71 -21.87 -5.93 3.16
C ASP A 71 -22.80 -4.73 2.99
N ARG A 72 -23.16 -4.13 4.13
CA ARG A 72 -24.12 -3.03 4.25
C ARG A 72 -23.62 -1.90 5.13
N LYS A 73 -22.31 -1.84 5.40
CA LYS A 73 -21.72 -0.72 6.14
C LYS A 73 -22.03 0.59 5.43
N HIS A 74 -22.55 1.55 6.18
CA HIS A 74 -23.06 2.82 5.67
C HIS A 74 -22.03 3.52 4.76
N ASP A 75 -20.80 3.71 5.25
CA ASP A 75 -19.73 4.38 4.52
C ASP A 75 -19.40 3.70 3.18
N SER A 76 -19.41 2.35 3.13
CA SER A 76 -19.21 1.59 1.88
C SER A 76 -20.34 1.86 0.88
N LEU A 77 -21.58 1.89 1.36
CA LEU A 77 -22.73 2.10 0.49
C LEU A 77 -22.81 3.54 -0.02
N GLU A 78 -22.53 4.54 0.82
CA GLU A 78 -22.53 5.94 0.40
C GLU A 78 -21.46 6.21 -0.67
N GLU A 79 -20.26 5.70 -0.44
CA GLU A 79 -19.15 5.83 -1.37
C GLU A 79 -19.45 5.19 -2.74
N LEU A 80 -19.96 3.96 -2.75
CA LEU A 80 -20.34 3.26 -3.98
C LEU A 80 -21.54 3.92 -4.67
N ARG A 81 -22.49 4.52 -3.93
CA ARG A 81 -23.59 5.29 -4.52
C ARG A 81 -23.10 6.56 -5.21
N ALA A 82 -22.19 7.31 -4.57
CA ALA A 82 -21.58 8.49 -5.17
C ALA A 82 -20.84 8.11 -6.47
N LEU A 83 -20.05 7.05 -6.42
CA LEU A 83 -19.32 6.56 -7.58
C LEU A 83 -20.25 6.07 -8.70
N LYS A 84 -21.33 5.36 -8.36
CA LYS A 84 -22.39 5.00 -9.32
C LYS A 84 -22.99 6.21 -10.00
N ALA A 85 -23.23 7.30 -9.27
CA ALA A 85 -23.74 8.55 -9.85
C ALA A 85 -22.73 9.18 -10.83
N HIS A 86 -21.43 9.13 -10.52
CA HIS A 86 -20.38 9.58 -11.43
C HIS A 86 -20.33 8.73 -12.71
N PHE A 87 -20.33 7.39 -12.59
CA PHE A 87 -20.41 6.50 -13.75
C PHE A 87 -21.67 6.76 -14.57
N HIS A 88 -22.83 6.94 -13.93
CA HIS A 88 -24.07 7.24 -14.65
C HIS A 88 -23.94 8.52 -15.48
N THR A 89 -23.38 9.59 -14.90
CA THR A 89 -23.15 10.86 -15.60
C THR A 89 -22.18 10.68 -16.76
N HIS A 90 -21.08 9.96 -16.55
CA HIS A 90 -20.09 9.67 -17.57
C HIS A 90 -20.67 8.90 -18.77
N ILE A 91 -21.45 7.85 -18.49
CA ILE A 91 -22.10 7.05 -19.54
C ILE A 91 -23.22 7.84 -20.24
N GLN A 92 -23.90 8.74 -19.53
CA GLN A 92 -24.88 9.63 -20.15
C GLN A 92 -24.21 10.57 -21.16
N ASN A 93 -23.02 11.10 -20.85
CA ASN A 93 -22.24 11.91 -21.80
C ASN A 93 -21.89 11.11 -23.07
N LEU A 94 -21.48 9.85 -22.94
CA LEU A 94 -21.22 8.97 -24.09
C LEU A 94 -22.49 8.71 -24.91
N ARG A 95 -23.63 8.52 -24.25
CA ARG A 95 -24.93 8.34 -24.91
C ARG A 95 -25.33 9.57 -25.71
N ASP A 96 -25.11 10.76 -25.17
CA ASP A 96 -25.41 12.01 -25.87
C ASP A 96 -24.46 12.27 -27.03
N TRP A 97 -23.16 11.97 -26.85
CA TRP A 97 -22.18 11.97 -27.94
C TRP A 97 -22.56 11.02 -29.09
N CYS A 98 -23.01 9.81 -28.77
CA CYS A 98 -23.46 8.85 -29.79
C CYS A 98 -24.63 9.40 -30.63
N ARG A 99 -25.42 10.34 -30.10
CA ARG A 99 -26.52 10.99 -30.82
C ARG A 99 -26.07 12.20 -31.63
N SER A 100 -25.13 13.00 -31.12
CA SER A 100 -24.64 14.19 -31.81
C SER A 100 -23.57 13.89 -32.86
N GLY A 101 -22.81 12.81 -32.68
CA GLY A 101 -21.65 12.46 -33.51
C GLY A 101 -20.44 13.38 -33.26
N GLY A 102 -19.40 13.20 -34.08
CA GLY A 102 -18.14 13.92 -33.99
C GLY A 102 -17.08 13.21 -33.14
N PRO A 103 -15.87 13.78 -33.01
CA PRO A 103 -14.80 13.18 -32.22
C PRO A 103 -15.15 13.17 -30.73
N ILE A 104 -14.68 12.17 -30.01
CA ILE A 104 -14.86 12.09 -28.57
C ILE A 104 -14.04 13.17 -27.85
N ASN A 105 -14.48 13.58 -26.66
CA ASN A 105 -13.69 14.50 -25.84
C ASN A 105 -12.49 13.74 -25.23
N PRO A 106 -11.23 14.13 -25.48
CA PRO A 106 -10.06 13.44 -24.95
C PRO A 106 -9.96 13.49 -23.42
N VAL A 107 -10.70 14.40 -22.76
CA VAL A 107 -10.80 14.44 -21.29
C VAL A 107 -11.49 13.19 -20.74
N TRP A 108 -12.43 12.59 -21.49
CA TRP A 108 -13.23 11.45 -21.03
C TRP A 108 -12.39 10.19 -20.78
N VAL A 109 -11.29 10.01 -21.52
CA VAL A 109 -10.34 8.91 -21.28
C VAL A 109 -9.72 9.06 -19.89
N ARG A 110 -9.26 10.27 -19.55
CA ARG A 110 -8.70 10.54 -18.22
C ARG A 110 -9.75 10.37 -17.13
N GLU A 111 -10.96 10.89 -17.33
CA GLU A 111 -12.07 10.68 -16.40
C GLU A 111 -12.39 9.19 -16.19
N THR A 112 -12.29 8.38 -17.26
CA THR A 112 -12.49 6.92 -17.16
C THR A 112 -11.42 6.26 -16.31
N GLN A 113 -10.16 6.63 -16.50
CA GLN A 113 -9.04 6.14 -15.68
C GLN A 113 -9.14 6.63 -14.23
N ASP A 114 -9.63 7.84 -13.99
CA ASP A 114 -9.88 8.37 -12.65
C ASP A 114 -10.99 7.59 -11.95
N LEU A 115 -12.08 7.30 -12.66
CA LEU A 115 -13.19 6.47 -12.16
C LEU A 115 -12.75 5.03 -11.88
N GLN A 116 -11.86 4.47 -12.71
CA GLN A 116 -11.24 3.17 -12.46
C GLN A 116 -10.50 3.14 -11.12
N ARG A 117 -9.62 4.12 -10.88
CA ARG A 117 -8.87 4.21 -9.62
C ARG A 117 -9.78 4.44 -8.42
N GLN A 118 -10.82 5.27 -8.57
CA GLN A 118 -11.82 5.48 -7.52
C GLN A 118 -12.61 4.21 -7.21
N LEU A 119 -12.98 3.42 -8.23
CA LEU A 119 -13.69 2.14 -8.05
C LEU A 119 -12.83 1.12 -7.33
N HIS A 120 -11.58 0.95 -7.77
CA HIS A 120 -10.60 0.09 -7.11
C HIS A 120 -10.46 0.44 -5.61
N ARG A 121 -10.20 1.72 -5.31
CA ARG A 121 -10.08 2.21 -3.92
C ARG A 121 -11.34 2.01 -3.11
N ALA A 122 -12.52 2.27 -3.68
CA ALA A 122 -13.80 2.05 -3.00
C ALA A 122 -14.01 0.56 -2.66
N GLN A 123 -13.64 -0.35 -3.57
CA GLN A 123 -13.68 -1.79 -3.34
C GLN A 123 -12.70 -2.22 -2.24
N CYS A 124 -11.46 -1.73 -2.27
CA CYS A 124 -10.43 -1.98 -1.25
C CYS A 124 -10.85 -1.47 0.13
N ARG A 125 -11.40 -0.25 0.22
CA ARG A 125 -11.93 0.32 1.47
C ARG A 125 -13.12 -0.45 2.02
N ALA A 126 -14.04 -0.89 1.16
CA ALA A 126 -15.14 -1.76 1.58
C ALA A 126 -14.61 -3.07 2.19
N ALA A 127 -13.63 -3.71 1.56
CA ALA A 127 -12.99 -4.91 2.11
C ALA A 127 -12.28 -4.64 3.44
N ARG A 128 -11.55 -3.52 3.55
CA ARG A 128 -10.91 -3.09 4.81
C ARG A 128 -11.93 -2.89 5.92
N ARG A 129 -13.08 -2.28 5.66
CA ARG A 129 -14.12 -2.07 6.68
C ARG A 129 -14.72 -3.38 7.20
N ILE A 130 -14.84 -4.41 6.36
CA ILE A 130 -15.26 -5.77 6.78
C ILE A 130 -14.15 -6.40 7.63
N PHE A 131 -12.91 -6.36 7.15
CA PHE A 131 -11.75 -6.89 7.86
C PHE A 131 -11.59 -6.29 9.26
N THR A 132 -11.66 -4.96 9.41
CA THR A 132 -11.50 -4.27 10.70
C THR A 132 -12.62 -4.62 11.68
N SER A 133 -13.85 -4.89 11.23
CA SER A 133 -14.91 -5.29 12.16
C SER A 133 -14.82 -6.72 12.66
N GLU A 134 -14.06 -7.58 11.98
CA GLU A 134 -14.00 -9.01 12.28
C GLU A 134 -12.67 -9.42 12.92
N LYS A 135 -11.58 -8.69 12.64
CA LYS A 135 -10.28 -8.91 13.25
C LYS A 135 -9.96 -7.84 14.30
N GLU A 136 -10.35 -8.09 15.54
CA GLU A 136 -9.90 -7.31 16.71
C GLU A 136 -8.41 -7.50 17.02
N ALA A 137 -7.74 -8.49 16.42
CA ALA A 137 -6.40 -8.93 16.80
C ALA A 137 -5.23 -8.19 16.11
N SER A 138 -5.46 -7.30 15.15
CA SER A 138 -4.38 -6.52 14.54
C SER A 138 -4.81 -5.08 14.30
N SER A 139 -4.02 -4.14 14.84
CA SER A 139 -4.15 -2.70 14.62
C SER A 139 -3.78 -2.28 13.18
N ARG A 140 -3.09 -3.14 12.42
CA ARG A 140 -2.67 -2.85 11.04
C ARG A 140 -3.85 -2.66 10.10
N CYS A 141 -3.66 -1.77 9.12
CA CYS A 141 -4.52 -1.71 7.94
C CYS A 141 -4.57 -3.09 7.23
N LEU A 142 -5.68 -3.42 6.55
CA LEU A 142 -5.74 -4.60 5.69
C LEU A 142 -4.59 -4.66 4.67
N GLY A 143 -4.27 -3.54 4.01
CA GLY A 143 -3.14 -3.44 3.09
C GLY A 143 -1.80 -3.77 3.75
N ALA A 144 -1.52 -3.16 4.91
CA ALA A 144 -0.34 -3.46 5.72
C ALA A 144 -0.28 -4.93 6.12
N PHE A 145 -1.40 -5.48 6.60
CA PHE A 145 -1.51 -6.87 7.01
C PHE A 145 -1.17 -7.86 5.90
N LEU A 146 -1.51 -7.55 4.64
CA LEU A 146 -1.15 -8.40 3.50
C LEU A 146 0.36 -8.48 3.29
N VAL A 147 1.04 -7.33 3.31
CA VAL A 147 2.50 -7.25 3.17
C VAL A 147 3.17 -7.95 4.35
N TYR A 148 2.76 -7.60 5.57
CA TYR A 148 3.28 -8.17 6.81
C TYR A 148 3.15 -9.69 6.86
N ARG A 149 1.97 -10.22 6.51
CA ARG A 149 1.74 -11.68 6.47
C ARG A 149 2.71 -12.37 5.53
N LYS A 150 2.99 -11.78 4.36
CA LYS A 150 3.93 -12.35 3.38
C LYS A 150 5.36 -12.29 3.88
N GLN A 151 5.77 -11.16 4.47
CA GLN A 151 7.08 -11.04 5.12
C GLN A 151 7.25 -12.09 6.22
N ARG A 152 6.26 -12.28 7.11
CA ARG A 152 6.32 -13.31 8.15
C ARG A 152 6.38 -14.73 7.61
N GLU A 153 5.68 -15.03 6.50
CA GLU A 153 5.77 -16.33 5.83
C GLU A 153 7.22 -16.64 5.44
N TRP A 154 7.94 -15.65 4.89
CA TRP A 154 9.34 -15.80 4.53
C TRP A 154 10.27 -15.91 5.74
N THR A 155 10.05 -15.13 6.80
CA THR A 155 10.86 -15.20 8.03
C THR A 155 10.67 -16.54 8.77
N ARG A 156 9.45 -17.10 8.76
CA ARG A 156 9.18 -18.43 9.34
C ARG A 156 9.87 -19.55 8.55
N ASN A 157 10.04 -19.36 7.25
CA ASN A 157 10.84 -20.27 6.44
C ASN A 157 12.33 -20.05 6.73
N ARG A 158 12.83 -20.69 7.79
CA ARG A 158 14.22 -20.64 8.28
C ARG A 158 15.28 -21.18 7.30
N ALA A 159 14.88 -21.57 6.09
CA ALA A 159 15.83 -21.87 5.03
C ALA A 159 16.59 -20.60 4.68
N VAL A 160 17.92 -20.64 4.77
CA VAL A 160 18.79 -19.57 4.27
C VAL A 160 18.53 -19.47 2.76
N PRO A 161 17.92 -18.37 2.28
CA PRO A 161 17.62 -18.24 0.87
C PRO A 161 18.93 -18.09 0.11
N ASP A 162 19.06 -18.80 -1.01
CA ASP A 162 20.10 -18.48 -1.98
C ASP A 162 19.84 -17.10 -2.60
N GLU A 163 20.81 -16.55 -3.34
CA GLU A 163 20.66 -15.24 -3.97
C GLU A 163 19.43 -15.19 -4.89
N SER A 164 19.14 -16.25 -5.64
CA SER A 164 18.03 -16.29 -6.58
C SER A 164 16.66 -16.25 -5.87
N GLU A 165 16.55 -16.94 -4.75
CA GLU A 165 15.37 -16.96 -3.90
C GLU A 165 15.19 -15.61 -3.21
N TYR A 166 16.27 -15.01 -2.72
CA TYR A 166 16.24 -13.66 -2.15
C TYR A 166 15.72 -12.63 -3.17
N HIS A 167 16.29 -12.60 -4.37
CA HIS A 167 15.85 -11.69 -5.45
C HIS A 167 14.39 -11.96 -5.86
N ARG A 168 13.92 -13.21 -5.78
CA ARG A 168 12.51 -13.55 -6.00
C ARG A 168 11.63 -12.97 -4.90
N ARG A 169 11.92 -13.25 -3.62
CA ARG A 169 11.16 -12.75 -2.46
C ARG A 169 11.09 -11.23 -2.45
N TYR A 170 12.22 -10.57 -2.75
CA TYR A 170 12.29 -9.12 -2.83
C TYR A 170 11.42 -8.53 -3.95
N ARG A 171 11.42 -9.12 -5.16
CA ARG A 171 10.51 -8.67 -6.23
C ARG A 171 9.05 -8.89 -5.87
N GLU A 172 8.74 -10.01 -5.23
CA GLU A 172 7.39 -10.29 -4.71
C GLU A 172 6.98 -9.26 -3.64
N GLU A 173 7.90 -8.83 -2.77
CA GLU A 173 7.66 -7.81 -1.73
C GLU A 173 7.28 -6.46 -2.36
N LEU A 174 8.05 -6.01 -3.36
CA LEU A 174 7.75 -4.77 -4.08
C LEU A 174 6.45 -4.85 -4.87
N GLN A 175 6.19 -5.98 -5.54
CA GLN A 175 4.92 -6.19 -6.25
C GLN A 175 3.73 -6.15 -5.31
N LEU A 176 3.87 -6.73 -4.12
CA LEU A 176 2.82 -6.71 -3.11
C LEU A 176 2.60 -5.29 -2.56
N CYS A 177 3.66 -4.52 -2.29
CA CYS A 177 3.54 -3.11 -1.90
C CYS A 177 2.81 -2.28 -2.96
N ASN A 178 3.14 -2.48 -4.24
CA ASN A 178 2.49 -1.80 -5.37
C ASN A 178 1.04 -2.24 -5.59
N SER A 179 0.63 -3.40 -5.05
CA SER A 179 -0.79 -3.83 -5.05
C SER A 179 -1.59 -3.28 -3.88
N VAL A 180 -0.92 -2.71 -2.87
CA VAL A 180 -1.55 -2.13 -1.67
C VAL A 180 -1.78 -0.64 -1.79
N GLY A 181 -0.99 0.03 -2.63
CA GLY A 181 -1.05 1.47 -2.81
C GLY A 181 -0.04 1.95 -3.84
N SER A 182 0.12 3.26 -3.91
CA SER A 182 0.97 3.90 -4.91
C SER A 182 1.86 4.99 -4.30
N PHE A 183 3.08 5.10 -4.81
CA PHE A 183 3.93 6.25 -4.53
C PHE A 183 3.52 7.43 -5.40
N GLN A 184 3.42 8.59 -4.77
CA GLN A 184 3.09 9.84 -5.42
C GLN A 184 4.06 10.92 -4.96
N ARG A 185 4.32 11.87 -5.85
CA ARG A 185 5.06 13.07 -5.49
C ARG A 185 4.17 13.91 -4.57
N PHE A 186 4.64 14.16 -3.35
CA PHE A 186 3.99 15.07 -2.42
C PHE A 186 4.89 16.30 -2.31
N SER A 187 4.35 17.51 -2.53
CA SER A 187 5.15 18.74 -2.63
C SER A 187 6.24 18.70 -3.72
N ASP A 188 7.14 19.68 -3.71
CA ASP A 188 8.34 19.74 -4.54
C ASP A 188 9.50 18.89 -3.99
N ARG A 189 9.38 18.31 -2.79
CA ARG A 189 10.50 17.65 -2.09
C ARG A 189 10.21 16.22 -1.64
N ASP A 190 8.97 15.92 -1.31
CA ASP A 190 8.66 14.72 -0.52
C ASP A 190 8.13 13.59 -1.39
N VAL A 191 8.16 12.37 -0.87
CA VAL A 191 7.52 11.20 -1.50
C VAL A 191 6.49 10.66 -0.53
N ALA A 192 5.25 10.47 -1.00
CA ALA A 192 4.19 9.87 -0.21
C ALA A 192 3.78 8.52 -0.79
N PHE A 193 3.58 7.53 0.07
CA PHE A 193 2.83 6.32 -0.27
C PHE A 193 1.37 6.52 0.15
N VAL A 194 0.43 6.27 -0.76
CA VAL A 194 -1.02 6.35 -0.50
C VAL A 194 -1.60 4.95 -0.56
N CYS A 195 -2.11 4.46 0.58
CA CYS A 195 -2.69 3.13 0.70
C CYS A 195 -4.13 3.08 0.16
N ASP A 196 -4.41 2.19 -0.79
CA ASP A 196 -5.74 2.06 -1.40
C ASP A 196 -6.80 1.48 -0.44
N PHE A 197 -6.38 0.86 0.66
CA PHE A 197 -7.27 0.24 1.65
C PHE A 197 -7.72 1.19 2.76
N CYS A 198 -6.93 2.19 3.14
CA CYS A 198 -7.25 3.10 4.25
C CYS A 198 -7.14 4.59 3.90
N ASP A 199 -6.66 4.94 2.70
CA ASP A 199 -6.37 6.33 2.30
C ASP A 199 -5.31 7.03 3.16
N GLY A 200 -4.60 6.25 3.99
CA GLY A 200 -3.52 6.72 4.84
C GLY A 200 -2.27 7.03 4.02
N HIS A 201 -1.62 8.13 4.36
CA HIS A 201 -0.38 8.60 3.74
C HIS A 201 0.80 8.29 4.64
N ILE A 202 1.88 7.79 4.04
CA ILE A 202 3.19 7.63 4.67
C ILE A 202 4.16 8.53 3.92
N ILE A 203 4.82 9.46 4.60
CA ILE A 203 5.67 10.49 3.97
C ILE A 203 7.14 10.25 4.27
N TRP A 204 7.95 10.35 3.24
CA TRP A 204 9.40 10.51 3.32
C TRP A 204 9.76 11.92 2.88
N GLU A 205 10.25 12.71 3.84
CA GLU A 205 10.62 14.10 3.61
C GLU A 205 11.95 14.23 2.87
N ASP A 206 12.00 15.21 1.96
CA ASP A 206 13.17 15.54 1.15
C ASP A 206 13.82 14.30 0.52
N LEU A 207 13.08 13.63 -0.38
CA LEU A 207 13.51 12.40 -1.04
C LEU A 207 13.35 12.50 -2.56
N GLU A 208 14.44 12.32 -3.28
CA GLU A 208 14.45 12.43 -4.75
C GLU A 208 13.63 11.32 -5.40
N ALA A 209 13.83 10.07 -4.98
CA ALA A 209 13.05 8.92 -5.44
C ALA A 209 13.02 7.84 -4.35
N MET A 210 11.96 7.05 -4.33
CA MET A 210 11.88 5.93 -3.39
C MET A 210 12.92 4.86 -3.78
N PRO A 211 13.88 4.52 -2.91
CA PRO A 211 14.84 3.46 -3.17
C PRO A 211 14.12 2.13 -3.31
N SER A 212 14.52 1.35 -4.30
CA SER A 212 14.04 -0.01 -4.42
C SER A 212 14.82 -0.93 -3.49
N LEU A 213 16.12 -0.71 -3.26
CA LEU A 213 17.00 -1.64 -2.53
C LEU A 213 17.19 -1.23 -1.07
N ARG A 214 17.55 -2.22 -0.23
CA ARG A 214 17.95 -1.98 1.18
C ARG A 214 19.44 -1.65 1.24
N THR A 215 19.87 -0.84 2.22
CA THR A 215 21.26 -0.35 2.34
C THR A 215 22.30 -1.48 2.34
N PHE A 216 22.00 -2.58 3.05
CA PHE A 216 22.92 -3.72 3.10
C PHE A 216 23.11 -4.42 1.76
N GLN A 217 22.13 -4.33 0.85
CA GLN A 217 22.22 -4.91 -0.49
C GLN A 217 23.15 -4.08 -1.39
N GLU A 218 23.19 -2.76 -1.20
CA GLU A 218 24.15 -1.89 -1.89
C GLU A 218 25.58 -2.13 -1.38
N ALA A 219 25.74 -2.39 -0.08
CA ALA A 219 27.04 -2.64 0.54
C ALA A 219 27.62 -4.05 0.28
N ALA A 220 26.79 -5.03 -0.07
CA ALA A 220 27.19 -6.42 -0.27
C ALA A 220 27.90 -6.63 -1.62
N ALA A 221 29.17 -6.20 -1.71
CA ALA A 221 30.12 -6.64 -2.74
C ALA A 221 30.82 -7.98 -2.39
N SER A 222 30.35 -8.71 -1.37
CA SER A 222 30.90 -10.03 -0.96
C SER A 222 29.83 -10.93 -0.31
N PRO A 223 29.86 -12.26 -0.56
CA PRO A 223 28.67 -13.12 -0.46
C PRO A 223 28.49 -13.82 0.91
N ILE A 224 29.08 -13.30 1.97
CA ILE A 224 29.06 -13.98 3.27
C ILE A 224 28.88 -12.91 4.32
N LEU A 225 27.63 -12.69 4.76
CA LEU A 225 27.22 -12.61 6.17
C LEU A 225 25.73 -12.20 6.25
N THR A 226 24.96 -13.06 6.94
CA THR A 226 23.63 -12.86 7.53
C THR A 226 22.46 -12.53 6.60
N LEU A 227 22.13 -13.51 5.75
CA LEU A 227 20.93 -13.57 4.90
C LEU A 227 19.67 -13.93 5.73
N SER A 228 18.99 -12.91 6.25
CA SER A 228 17.53 -12.81 6.48
C SER A 228 17.29 -11.86 7.66
N PRO A 229 16.30 -10.95 7.59
CA PRO A 229 16.00 -10.05 8.69
C PRO A 229 15.56 -10.88 9.91
N THR A 230 16.34 -10.78 10.99
CA THR A 230 15.97 -11.27 12.32
C THR A 230 15.78 -10.08 13.24
N THR A 231 15.19 -10.30 14.42
CA THR A 231 15.17 -9.30 15.51
C THR A 231 16.59 -8.80 15.83
N ASP A 232 17.58 -9.70 15.78
CA ASP A 232 19.00 -9.40 16.07
C ASP A 232 19.77 -8.77 14.88
N ASN A 233 19.22 -8.80 13.68
CA ASN A 233 19.80 -8.19 12.47
C ASN A 233 18.69 -7.59 11.59
N PRO A 234 18.12 -6.47 12.03
CA PRO A 234 16.93 -5.89 11.41
C PRO A 234 17.32 -5.10 10.15
N HIS A 235 16.89 -5.58 9.00
CA HIS A 235 17.18 -4.94 7.71
C HIS A 235 16.20 -3.81 7.36
N TRP A 236 15.96 -2.86 8.26
CA TRP A 236 14.94 -1.83 8.07
C TRP A 236 15.38 -0.65 7.19
N GLN A 237 16.67 -0.48 6.96
CA GLN A 237 17.28 0.68 6.30
C GLN A 237 17.33 0.58 4.78
N ALA A 238 17.18 1.72 4.11
CA ALA A 238 17.50 1.94 2.71
C ALA A 238 18.23 3.27 2.50
N THR A 239 19.06 3.32 1.46
CA THR A 239 19.79 4.52 1.06
C THR A 239 18.97 5.29 0.03
N GLY A 240 18.61 6.53 0.35
CA GLY A 240 18.01 7.48 -0.57
C GLY A 240 18.91 8.67 -0.83
N PHE A 241 18.50 9.52 -1.77
CA PHE A 241 19.14 10.81 -2.03
C PHE A 241 18.15 11.91 -1.73
N SER A 242 18.61 12.94 -1.03
CA SER A 242 17.81 14.13 -0.78
C SER A 242 17.55 14.86 -2.09
N ARG A 243 16.38 15.50 -2.19
CA ARG A 243 16.05 16.28 -3.38
C ARG A 243 16.65 17.69 -3.32
N SER A 244 16.87 18.22 -2.13
CA SER A 244 17.36 19.57 -1.90
C SER A 244 18.85 19.75 -2.22
N ASN A 245 19.69 18.79 -1.83
CA ASN A 245 21.14 18.86 -1.97
C ASN A 245 21.79 17.60 -2.59
N HIS A 246 21.01 16.59 -3.00
CA HIS A 246 21.51 15.32 -3.55
C HIS A 246 22.50 14.61 -2.63
N GLU A 247 22.37 14.83 -1.32
CA GLU A 247 23.13 14.12 -0.31
C GLU A 247 22.50 12.77 0.01
N GLU A 248 23.35 11.80 0.30
CA GLU A 248 22.92 10.48 0.71
C GLU A 248 22.22 10.55 2.08
N LYS A 249 21.02 9.97 2.18
CA LYS A 249 20.19 9.94 3.39
C LYS A 249 19.77 8.50 3.67
N GLN A 250 19.98 8.07 4.92
CA GLN A 250 19.40 6.81 5.40
C GLN A 250 17.92 7.02 5.75
N ILE A 251 17.09 6.15 5.21
CA ILE A 251 15.64 6.18 5.38
C ILE A 251 15.11 4.81 5.80
N VAL A 252 13.89 4.79 6.34
CA VAL A 252 13.15 3.54 6.54
C VAL A 252 12.73 2.99 5.18
N PHE A 253 13.09 1.74 4.90
CA PHE A 253 12.75 1.07 3.66
C PHE A 253 11.23 0.92 3.50
N ALA A 254 10.70 1.29 2.33
CA ALA A 254 9.26 1.45 2.17
C ALA A 254 8.43 0.19 2.47
N PRO A 255 8.82 -1.03 2.04
CA PRO A 255 8.13 -2.25 2.46
C PRO A 255 8.03 -2.47 3.97
N VAL A 256 8.97 -1.93 4.77
CA VAL A 256 8.88 -2.01 6.23
C VAL A 256 7.81 -1.05 6.74
N ALA A 257 7.81 0.21 6.30
CA ALA A 257 6.77 1.16 6.69
C ALA A 257 5.38 0.72 6.21
N ILE A 258 5.27 0.27 4.96
CA ILE A 258 4.00 -0.18 4.36
C ILE A 258 3.45 -1.41 5.09
N ALA A 259 4.29 -2.38 5.47
CA ALA A 259 3.82 -3.56 6.19
C ALA A 259 3.32 -3.26 7.61
N ASN A 260 3.70 -2.11 8.18
CA ASN A 260 3.43 -1.80 9.58
C ASN A 260 2.54 -0.58 9.78
N HIS A 261 1.91 -0.07 8.72
CA HIS A 261 1.03 1.08 8.86
C HIS A 261 -0.36 0.74 9.42
N VAL A 262 -0.88 1.65 10.23
CA VAL A 262 -2.21 1.66 10.82
C VAL A 262 -3.08 2.61 10.01
N ALA A 263 -4.38 2.32 9.92
CA ALA A 263 -5.28 3.23 9.24
C ALA A 263 -5.39 4.57 10.01
N PRO A 264 -5.46 5.72 9.31
CA PRO A 264 -5.61 7.01 9.95
C PRO A 264 -6.87 7.07 10.81
N GLN A 265 -6.83 7.88 11.87
CA GLN A 265 -8.00 8.17 12.68
C GLN A 265 -9.05 8.98 11.91
N HIS A 266 -10.27 9.09 12.46
CA HIS A 266 -11.34 9.83 11.81
C HIS A 266 -10.96 11.31 11.63
N ARG A 267 -10.95 11.79 10.37
CA ARG A 267 -10.52 13.14 9.93
C ARG A 267 -9.02 13.38 9.90
N ASP A 268 -8.24 12.35 10.15
CA ASP A 268 -6.82 12.35 9.88
C ASP A 268 -6.55 11.76 8.49
N TRP A 269 -5.34 11.98 7.98
CA TRP A 269 -4.88 11.53 6.67
C TRP A 269 -3.52 10.80 6.76
N MET A 270 -2.77 10.99 7.86
CA MET A 270 -1.49 10.34 8.07
C MET A 270 -1.66 8.95 8.67
N ALA A 271 -0.97 7.96 8.12
CA ALA A 271 -0.99 6.61 8.65
C ALA A 271 0.03 6.47 9.78
N GLY A 272 -0.39 5.99 10.95
CA GLY A 272 0.53 5.63 12.03
C GLY A 272 1.39 4.41 11.65
N LEU A 273 2.55 4.25 12.28
CA LEU A 273 3.53 3.20 12.00
C LEU A 273 3.83 2.38 13.26
N LEU A 274 3.65 1.06 13.17
CA LEU A 274 3.99 0.14 14.26
C LEU A 274 5.44 -0.33 14.12
N CYS A 275 6.11 -0.55 15.25
CA CYS A 275 7.40 -1.22 15.21
C CYS A 275 7.20 -2.74 15.04
N PRO A 276 7.67 -3.35 13.94
CA PRO A 276 7.54 -4.80 13.75
C PRO A 276 8.33 -5.63 14.76
N TYR A 277 9.32 -5.04 15.43
CA TYR A 277 10.21 -5.73 16.35
C TYR A 277 9.68 -5.70 17.79
N CYS A 278 9.22 -4.54 18.28
CA CYS A 278 8.63 -4.45 19.63
C CYS A 278 7.31 -5.23 19.76
N GLU A 279 6.55 -5.37 18.67
CA GLU A 279 5.34 -6.21 18.70
C GLU A 279 5.65 -7.68 18.95
N ASP A 280 6.76 -8.19 18.42
CA ASP A 280 7.13 -9.59 18.59
C ASP A 280 7.60 -9.89 20.02
N GLU A 281 8.20 -8.90 20.70
CA GLU A 281 8.57 -8.98 22.13
C GLU A 281 7.34 -9.00 23.05
N SER A 282 6.31 -8.20 22.74
CA SER A 282 5.05 -8.16 23.50
C SER A 282 4.18 -9.43 23.37
N ALA A 283 4.50 -10.32 22.41
CA ALA A 283 3.79 -11.58 22.20
C ALA A 283 4.36 -12.73 23.04
N GLU A 284 5.51 -12.55 23.71
CA GLU A 284 6.04 -13.50 24.67
C GLU A 284 5.33 -13.32 26.03
N PRO A 285 4.91 -14.41 26.71
CA PRO A 285 4.25 -14.29 28.01
C PRO A 285 5.22 -13.72 29.03
N GLN A 286 5.02 -12.45 29.41
CA GLN A 286 5.77 -11.81 30.49
C GLN A 286 5.51 -12.53 31.82
N GLU A 287 6.57 -12.80 32.58
CA GLU A 287 6.46 -13.35 33.92
C GLU A 287 5.79 -12.31 34.85
N GLU A 288 4.98 -12.77 35.81
CA GLU A 288 4.07 -12.00 36.68
C GLU A 288 4.71 -10.88 37.54
N TYR A 289 6.00 -10.57 37.35
CA TYR A 289 6.79 -9.67 38.19
C TYR A 289 7.50 -8.51 37.47
N ASP A 290 7.37 -8.38 36.14
CA ASP A 290 7.91 -7.21 35.43
C ASP A 290 6.91 -6.05 35.50
N GLU A 291 7.18 -5.10 36.40
CA GLU A 291 6.34 -3.91 36.68
C GLU A 291 6.51 -2.78 35.64
N ASP A 292 7.37 -2.96 34.64
CA ASP A 292 7.62 -2.01 33.56
C ASP A 292 6.85 -2.44 32.30
N ASP A 293 5.57 -2.08 32.23
CA ASP A 293 4.83 -2.10 30.96
C ASP A 293 5.60 -1.22 29.96
N ALA A 294 6.22 -1.84 28.94
CA ALA A 294 6.82 -1.10 27.85
C ALA A 294 5.73 -0.23 27.20
N TYR A 295 5.87 1.09 27.31
CA TYR A 295 4.91 2.03 26.76
C TYR A 295 4.77 1.80 25.24
N HIS A 296 3.62 1.29 24.82
CA HIS A 296 3.25 1.17 23.41
C HIS A 296 2.25 2.27 23.06
N PRO A 297 2.53 3.12 22.06
CA PRO A 297 1.48 3.95 21.49
C PRO A 297 0.45 3.03 20.82
N ASP A 298 -0.80 3.04 21.30
CA ASP A 298 -1.92 2.23 20.77
C ASP A 298 -2.13 2.38 19.24
N LEU A 299 -1.56 3.43 18.65
CA LEU A 299 -1.77 3.87 17.27
C LEU A 299 -0.46 3.94 16.45
N GLY A 300 0.68 3.60 17.06
CA GLY A 300 2.01 3.70 16.44
C GLY A 300 2.58 5.12 16.39
N TYR A 301 3.69 5.27 15.67
CA TYR A 301 4.39 6.52 15.40
C TYR A 301 3.72 7.25 14.23
N GLU A 302 3.36 8.52 14.40
CA GLU A 302 2.70 9.32 13.35
C GLU A 302 3.71 9.79 12.28
N GLU A 303 4.88 10.27 12.71
CA GLU A 303 5.90 10.81 11.79
C GLU A 303 7.00 9.79 11.47
N MET A 304 7.48 9.82 10.22
CA MET A 304 8.54 8.93 9.75
C MET A 304 9.87 9.15 10.47
N ASP A 305 10.18 10.40 10.86
CA ASP A 305 11.41 10.71 11.56
C ASP A 305 11.43 10.12 12.98
N THR A 306 10.33 10.21 13.73
CA THR A 306 10.22 9.58 15.05
C THR A 306 10.28 8.05 14.94
N PHE A 307 9.64 7.49 13.92
CA PHE A 307 9.71 6.04 13.66
C PHE A 307 11.13 5.58 13.33
N ARG A 308 11.84 6.34 12.47
CA ARG A 308 13.23 6.08 12.14
C ARG A 308 14.11 6.16 13.38
N GLU A 309 14.00 7.23 14.16
CA GLU A 309 14.78 7.40 15.40
C GLU A 309 14.58 6.20 16.33
N HIS A 310 13.34 5.74 16.53
CA HIS A 310 13.08 4.54 17.32
C HIS A 310 13.81 3.30 16.79
N LEU A 311 13.75 3.04 15.48
CA LEU A 311 14.46 1.92 14.85
C LEU A 311 15.98 2.06 14.98
N GLU A 312 16.52 3.27 14.91
CA GLU A 312 17.95 3.55 15.11
C GLU A 312 18.39 3.26 16.54
N TRP A 313 17.61 3.68 17.53
CA TRP A 313 17.96 3.54 18.94
C TRP A 313 17.74 2.11 19.47
N GLN A 314 16.68 1.43 19.05
CA GLN A 314 16.26 0.15 19.64
C GLN A 314 16.56 -1.07 18.75
N HIS A 315 16.60 -0.88 17.44
CA HIS A 315 16.68 -1.96 16.45
C HIS A 315 17.77 -1.68 15.42
N THR A 316 18.89 -1.11 15.84
CA THR A 316 20.09 -1.09 15.02
C THR A 316 21.20 -1.75 15.80
N THR A 317 21.56 -2.96 15.39
CA THR A 317 22.79 -3.59 15.86
C THR A 317 23.91 -2.68 15.37
N THR A 318 24.53 -1.90 16.26
CA THR A 318 25.75 -1.16 15.95
C THR A 318 26.72 -2.17 15.37
N ALA A 319 26.91 -2.13 14.04
CA ALA A 319 28.05 -2.79 13.43
C ALA A 319 29.27 -2.28 14.21
N PRO A 320 30.20 -3.15 14.64
CA PRO A 320 31.42 -2.67 15.25
C PRO A 320 32.08 -1.76 14.21
N THR A 321 32.04 -0.45 14.45
CA THR A 321 32.84 0.51 13.72
C THR A 321 34.27 0.03 13.85
N SER A 322 34.78 -0.59 12.79
CA SER A 322 36.19 -0.90 12.61
C SER A 322 36.94 0.41 12.43
N SER A 323 37.11 1.10 13.54
CA SER A 323 38.10 2.13 13.75
C SER A 323 38.67 1.89 15.14
N GLN A 324 39.39 0.79 15.29
CA GLN A 324 40.47 0.76 16.27
C GLN A 324 41.60 1.62 15.70
N PRO A 325 41.93 2.79 16.27
CA PRO A 325 43.27 3.31 16.11
C PRO A 325 44.20 2.30 16.79
N GLY A 326 45.27 1.94 16.09
CA GLY A 326 46.21 0.92 16.54
C GLY A 326 46.65 1.13 17.99
N LYS A 327 46.65 0.04 18.76
CA LYS A 327 47.36 -0.07 20.03
C LYS A 327 48.76 0.54 19.90
N THR A 328 48.99 1.64 20.61
CA THR A 328 50.33 1.96 21.10
C THR A 328 50.27 1.90 22.62
N ASP A 329 50.89 0.86 23.17
CA ASP A 329 51.17 0.71 24.59
C ASP A 329 51.96 1.92 25.10
N SER A 330 51.40 2.67 26.04
CA SER A 330 52.16 3.19 27.19
C SER A 330 51.20 3.81 28.23
N CYS A 331 50.90 3.07 29.29
CA CYS A 331 50.45 3.67 30.55
C CYS A 331 51.70 4.05 31.36
N LEU A 332 51.94 5.35 31.54
CA LEU A 332 52.80 5.86 32.61
C LEU A 332 51.93 6.21 33.81
N VAL A 333 52.15 5.49 34.90
CA VAL A 333 51.61 5.77 36.23
C VAL A 333 52.40 6.94 36.83
N MET A 334 51.69 7.94 37.40
CA MET A 334 52.18 8.74 38.53
C MET A 334 51.13 8.72 39.63
#